data_AF-A0A523T684-F1
#
_entry.id   AF-A0A523T684-F1
#
_cell.length_a   1.000
_cell.length_b   1.000
_cell.length_c   1.000
_cell.angle_alpha   90.00
_cell.angle_beta   90.00
_cell.angle_gamma   90.00
#
_symmetry.space_group_name_H-M   'P 1'
#
loop_
_entity.id
_entity.type
_entity.pdbx_description
1 polymer ?
#
loop_
_entity_poly.entity_id
_entity_poly.type
_entity_poly.pdbx_seq_one_letter_code
_entity_poly.pdbx_strand_id
1 'polypeptide(L)' 'MAKMRKSWREKLEKEQERKVVDNPRGGGRLLIPKPLDVDALMRRVDKGRLATSDQIRSKLAKDYNADSTCPLCTGI' A
#
# COMPACT_ATOMS: atom_id res chain seq x y z
N MET A 1 -9.54 -31.47 4.74
CA MET A 1 -10.64 -30.53 4.38
C MET A 1 -10.09 -29.47 3.45
N ALA A 2 -10.69 -29.24 2.29
CA ALA A 2 -10.23 -28.22 1.35
C ALA A 2 -10.47 -26.82 1.95
N LYS A 3 -9.41 -26.01 2.04
CA LYS A 3 -9.51 -24.64 2.55
C LYS A 3 -10.41 -23.83 1.60
N MET A 4 -11.52 -23.32 2.11
CA MET A 4 -12.45 -22.49 1.34
C MET A 4 -11.70 -21.32 0.70
N ARG A 5 -11.90 -21.11 -0.60
CA ARG A 5 -11.25 -20.00 -1.31
C ARG A 5 -11.78 -18.69 -0.75
N LYS A 6 -10.89 -17.86 -0.22
CA LYS A 6 -11.24 -16.54 0.27
C LYS A 6 -11.69 -15.65 -0.89
N SER A 7 -12.76 -14.88 -0.66
CA SER A 7 -13.18 -13.80 -1.55
C SER A 7 -12.09 -12.73 -1.64
N TRP A 8 -12.19 -11.86 -2.66
CA TRP A 8 -11.25 -10.76 -2.84
C TRP A 8 -11.32 -9.75 -1.68
N ARG A 9 -12.54 -9.47 -1.17
CA ARG A 9 -12.73 -8.64 0.04
C ARG A 9 -12.05 -9.22 1.27
N GLU A 10 -12.20 -10.53 1.52
CA GLU A 10 -11.53 -11.20 2.65
C GLU A 10 -9.99 -11.19 2.55
N LYS A 11 -9.43 -11.00 1.35
CA LYS A 11 -7.98 -10.80 1.17
C LYS A 11 -7.57 -9.36 1.46
N LEU A 12 -8.41 -8.39 1.09
CA LEU A 12 -8.17 -6.96 1.30
C LEU A 12 -8.33 -6.57 2.78
N GLU A 13 -9.38 -7.07 3.44
CA GLU A 13 -9.71 -6.82 4.84
C GLU A 13 -8.86 -7.65 5.81
N LYS A 14 -7.89 -8.41 5.29
CA LYS A 14 -6.98 -9.17 6.13
C LYS A 14 -6.22 -8.20 7.02
N GLU A 15 -6.29 -8.43 8.33
CA GLU A 15 -5.55 -7.66 9.31
C GLU A 15 -4.04 -7.82 9.04
N GLN A 16 -3.44 -6.75 8.53
CA GLN A 16 -2.01 -6.61 8.35
C GLN A 16 -1.56 -5.41 9.16
N GLU A 17 -0.37 -5.46 9.72
CA GLU A 17 0.22 -4.33 10.42
C GLU A 17 0.97 -3.44 9.44
N ARG A 18 0.83 -2.12 9.61
CA ARG A 18 1.63 -1.14 8.89
C ARG A 18 3.02 -1.18 9.51
N LYS A 19 4.07 -1.27 8.70
CA LYS A 19 5.44 -1.28 9.22
C LYS A 19 6.26 -0.24 8.49
N VAL A 20 6.89 0.65 9.25
CA VAL A 20 7.93 1.53 8.74
C VAL A 20 9.24 0.90 9.16
N VAL A 21 10.04 0.51 8.17
CA VAL A 21 11.33 -0.16 8.37
C VAL A 21 12.43 0.69 7.74
N ASP A 22 13.64 0.64 8.29
CA ASP A 22 14.78 1.24 7.61
C ASP A 22 15.06 0.51 6.30
N ASN A 23 15.23 1.28 5.22
CA ASN A 23 15.46 0.75 3.89
C ASN A 23 16.89 0.20 3.77
N PRO A 24 17.07 -1.11 3.53
CA PRO A 24 18.40 -1.69 3.40
C PRO A 24 19.11 -1.34 2.08
N ARG A 25 18.42 -0.73 1.09
CA ARG A 25 18.96 -0.47 -0.26
C ARG A 25 19.27 0.99 -0.59
N GLY A 26 19.05 1.89 0.34
CA GLY A 26 19.30 3.32 0.17
C GLY A 26 18.67 4.05 1.33
N GLY A 27 19.50 4.61 2.22
CA GLY A 27 19.11 5.11 3.52
C GLY A 27 17.81 5.92 3.51
N GLY A 28 16.98 5.68 4.52
CA GLY A 28 15.65 6.26 4.64
C GLY A 28 14.63 5.25 5.13
N ARG A 29 13.43 5.73 5.44
CA ARG A 29 12.31 4.93 5.95
C ARG A 29 11.49 4.37 4.79
N LEU A 30 11.30 3.06 4.79
CA LEU A 30 10.44 2.33 3.87
C LEU A 30 9.11 1.97 4.54
N LEU A 31 8.02 2.43 3.96
CA LEU A 31 6.67 2.06 4.36
C LEU A 31 6.25 0.74 3.71
N ILE A 32 5.83 -0.20 4.54
CA ILE A 32 5.03 -1.37 4.17
C ILE A 32 3.57 -1.03 4.53
N PRO A 33 2.75 -0.60 3.55
CA PRO A 33 1.39 -0.15 3.80
C PRO A 33 0.44 -1.35 3.96
N LYS A 34 -0.72 -1.11 4.57
CA LYS A 34 -1.81 -2.09 4.55
C LYS A 34 -2.57 -2.00 3.22
N PRO A 35 -3.16 -3.09 2.71
CA PRO A 35 -3.98 -3.07 1.49
C PRO A 35 -5.13 -2.05 1.57
N LEU A 36 -5.72 -1.88 2.75
CA LEU A 36 -6.77 -0.90 3.00
C LEU A 36 -6.29 0.55 2.88
N ASP A 37 -5.03 0.86 3.21
CA ASP A 37 -4.49 2.21 3.06
C ASP A 37 -4.38 2.58 1.58
N VAL A 38 -3.99 1.61 0.75
CA VAL A 38 -3.91 1.76 -0.71
C VAL A 38 -5.32 1.90 -1.30
N ASP A 39 -6.27 1.03 -0.91
CA ASP A 39 -7.67 1.08 -1.38
C ASP A 39 -8.33 2.42 -1.01
N ALA A 40 -8.12 2.90 0.22
CA ALA A 40 -8.65 4.19 0.67
C ALA A 40 -8.09 5.35 -0.17
N LEU A 41 -6.83 5.29 -0.60
CA LEU A 41 -6.23 6.30 -1.46
C LEU A 41 -6.73 6.19 -2.90
N MET A 42 -6.86 4.97 -3.43
CA MET A 42 -7.43 4.72 -4.76
C MET A 42 -8.88 5.20 -4.86
N ARG A 43 -9.69 5.03 -3.81
CA ARG A 43 -11.07 5.55 -3.75
C ARG A 43 -11.18 7.07 -3.81
N ARG A 44 -10.12 7.80 -3.45
CA ARG A 44 -10.08 9.27 -3.52
C ARG A 44 -9.73 9.77 -4.92
N VAL A 45 -9.28 8.89 -5.81
CA VAL A 45 -8.99 9.28 -7.20
C VAL A 45 -10.31 9.45 -7.93
N ASP A 46 -10.63 10.69 -8.30
CA ASP A 46 -11.85 10.99 -9.05
C ASP A 46 -11.89 10.25 -10.39
N LYS A 47 -13.10 9.89 -10.83
CA LYS A 47 -13.30 9.31 -12.15
C LYS A 47 -12.79 10.25 -13.24
N GLY A 48 -12.00 9.70 -14.18
CA GLY A 48 -11.38 10.49 -15.25
C GLY A 48 -10.05 11.13 -14.88
N ARG A 49 -9.57 10.97 -13.64
CA ARG A 49 -8.20 11.35 -13.25
C ARG A 49 -7.26 10.15 -13.27
N LEU A 50 -6.04 10.37 -13.74
CA LEU A 50 -4.97 9.38 -13.72
C LEU A 50 -4.18 9.55 -12.42
N ALA A 51 -4.15 8.50 -11.61
CA ALA A 51 -3.21 8.37 -10.51
C ALA A 51 -2.16 7.32 -10.89
N THR A 52 -0.88 7.71 -10.88
CA THR A 52 0.21 6.77 -11.19
C THR A 52 0.64 6.05 -9.92
N SER A 53 1.19 4.83 -10.07
CA SER A 53 1.74 4.08 -8.95
C SER A 53 2.83 4.86 -8.21
N ASP A 54 3.55 5.75 -8.91
CA ASP A 54 4.55 6.63 -8.29
C ASP A 54 3.95 7.72 -7.41
N GLN A 55 2.87 8.35 -7.88
CA GLN A 55 2.11 9.33 -7.09
C GLN A 55 1.50 8.67 -5.84
N ILE A 56 0.95 7.46 -5.99
CA ILE A 56 0.38 6.68 -4.88
C ILE A 56 1.45 6.38 -3.84
N ARG A 57 2.61 5.85 -4.26
CA ARG A 57 3.74 5.55 -3.37
C ARG A 57 4.26 6.78 -2.65
N SER A 58 4.43 7.89 -3.37
CA SER A 58 4.91 9.15 -2.80
C SER A 58 3.93 9.75 -1.80
N LYS A 59 2.62 9.64 -2.07
CA LYS A 59 1.60 10.16 -1.16
C LYS A 59 1.47 9.31 0.11
N LEU A 60 1.48 7.98 -0.02
CA LEU A 60 1.51 7.07 1.12
C LEU A 60 2.77 7.28 1.99
N ALA A 61 3.94 7.44 1.37
CA ALA A 61 5.17 7.72 2.10
C ALA A 61 5.05 9.01 2.93
N LYS A 62 4.54 10.09 2.33
CA LYS A 62 4.29 11.37 3.03
C LYS A 62 3.29 11.25 4.17
N ASP A 63 2.16 10.58 3.95
CA ASP A 63 1.10 10.43 4.96
C ASP A 63 1.58 9.67 6.20
N TYR A 64 2.57 8.78 6.05
CA TYR A 64 3.14 7.98 7.14
C TYR A 64 4.57 8.37 7.53
N ASN A 65 5.04 9.55 7.11
CA ASN A 65 6.37 10.08 7.43
C ASN A 65 7.53 9.10 7.09
N ALA A 66 7.41 8.44 5.95
CA ALA A 66 8.42 7.58 5.35
C ALA A 66 9.00 8.24 4.09
N ASP A 67 10.21 7.85 3.69
CA ASP A 67 10.87 8.37 2.49
C ASP A 67 10.36 7.67 1.23
N SER A 68 10.01 6.39 1.33
CA SER A 68 9.55 5.59 0.20
C SER A 68 8.56 4.51 0.64
N THR A 69 7.77 4.00 -0.29
CA THR A 69 6.82 2.89 -0.06
C THR A 69 7.30 1.65 -0.80
N CYS A 70 7.15 0.46 -0.21
CA CYS A 70 7.59 -0.80 -0.79
C CYS A 70 6.90 -1.08 -2.13
N PRO A 71 7.64 -1.10 -3.27
CA PRO A 71 7.04 -1.26 -4.59
C PRO A 71 6.39 -2.63 -4.79
N LEU A 72 6.83 -3.66 -4.06
CA LEU A 72 6.20 -4.98 -4.07
C LEU A 72 4.83 -4.98 -3.39
N CYS A 73 4.68 -4.21 -2.30
CA CYS A 73 3.42 -4.13 -1.56
C CYS A 73 2.40 -3.18 -2.22
N THR A 74 2.88 -2.18 -2.96
CA THR A 74 2.06 -1.27 -3.78
C THR A 74 2.15 -1.58 -5.27
N GLY A 75 2.38 -2.84 -5.64
CA GLY A 75 2.30 -3.27 -7.03
C GLY A 75 0.85 -3.22 -7.50
N ILE A 76 0.49 -2.16 -8.22
CA ILE A 76 -0.77 -2.02 -8.98
C ILE A 76 -0.50 -2.46 -10.41
#